data_AF-A0A1Q3P9H2-F1
#
_entry.id   AF-A0A1Q3P9H2-F1
#
_cell.length_a   1.000
_cell.length_b   1.000
_cell.length_c   1.000
_cell.angle_alpha   90.00
_cell.angle_beta   90.00
_cell.angle_gamma   90.00
#
_symmetry.space_group_name_H-M   'P 1'
#
loop_
_entity.id
_entity.type
_entity.pdbx_description
1 polymer ?
#
loop_
_entity_poly.entity_id
_entity_poly.type
_entity_poly.pdbx_seq_one_letter_code
_entity_poly.pdbx_strand_id
1 'polypeptide(L)'
;MFIYGIEIEFYLGNASFEVIRQYLNQISAEFSLNFIDLKKEDGENQYEIALPPIADKFLLIKLHNQIYNFLIDQECILNTKPFETEPSSSLQISISLKNHDNETFDYMLAGCLERMPEMLKIFNPSEEDKARYIKGTIHTATKLCWGSNNRSVAIRVVKNEEGIKRMEFRTISNSSNLEKCLEIIEESIIYGIHNKTSLPQATFGNANDDQYKLPLILDYL
;
A
#
# COMPACT_ATOMS: atom_id res chain seq x y z
N MET A 1 17.61 -1.65 -9.53
CA MET A 1 17.22 -2.58 -8.44
C MET A 1 16.05 -1.96 -7.70
N PHE A 2 14.96 -2.70 -7.52
CA PHE A 2 13.82 -2.25 -6.73
C PHE A 2 14.11 -2.30 -5.23
N ILE A 3 13.46 -1.41 -4.50
CA ILE A 3 13.38 -1.42 -3.04
C ILE A 3 11.91 -1.31 -2.68
N TYR A 4 11.45 -2.22 -1.84
CA TYR A 4 10.06 -2.34 -1.42
C TYR A 4 9.91 -1.90 0.04
N GLY A 5 8.75 -1.38 0.38
CA GLY A 5 8.29 -1.21 1.75
C GLY A 5 6.84 -1.66 1.83
N ILE A 6 6.43 -2.20 2.98
CA ILE A 6 5.04 -2.54 3.23
C ILE A 6 4.59 -2.00 4.58
N GLU A 7 3.32 -1.62 4.63
CA GLU A 7 2.63 -1.15 5.83
C GLU A 7 1.37 -2.01 5.98
N ILE A 8 1.28 -2.78 7.05
CA ILE A 8 0.16 -3.69 7.34
C ILE A 8 -0.68 -3.06 8.44
N GLU A 9 -1.86 -2.56 8.10
CA GLU A 9 -2.81 -2.05 9.08
C GLU A 9 -3.68 -3.18 9.60
N PHE A 10 -4.01 -3.19 10.88
CA PHE A 10 -4.89 -4.17 11.51
C PHE A 10 -5.55 -3.58 12.75
N TYR A 11 -6.61 -4.22 13.23
CA TYR A 11 -7.17 -3.92 14.54
C TYR A 11 -6.77 -5.01 15.54
N LEU A 12 -6.42 -4.59 16.76
CA LEU A 12 -6.30 -5.54 17.87
C LEU A 12 -7.69 -6.08 18.22
N GLY A 13 -7.82 -7.41 18.20
CA GLY A 13 -8.94 -8.12 18.83
C GLY A 13 -8.65 -8.32 20.31
N ASN A 14 -8.36 -9.56 20.71
CA ASN A 14 -7.99 -9.90 22.09
C ASN A 14 -6.49 -9.77 22.39
N ALA A 15 -5.65 -9.65 21.36
CA ALA A 15 -4.21 -9.49 21.51
C ALA A 15 -3.84 -8.17 22.19
N SER A 16 -2.76 -8.19 22.97
CA SER A 16 -2.18 -6.96 23.51
C SER A 16 -1.12 -6.40 22.56
N PHE A 17 -1.01 -5.07 22.53
CA PHE A 17 0.03 -4.36 21.78
C PHE A 17 1.45 -4.88 22.09
N GLU A 18 1.73 -5.21 23.36
CA GLU A 18 3.04 -5.68 23.80
C GLU A 18 3.38 -7.08 23.25
N VAL A 19 2.40 -7.96 23.08
CA VAL A 19 2.62 -9.28 22.46
C VAL A 19 3.04 -9.11 21.00
N ILE A 20 2.35 -8.24 20.26
CA ILE A 20 2.72 -7.93 18.87
C ILE A 20 4.12 -7.32 18.81
N ARG A 21 4.40 -6.32 19.66
CA ARG A 21 5.70 -5.65 19.71
C ARG A 21 6.85 -6.60 20.02
N GLN A 22 6.67 -7.51 20.98
CA GLN A 22 7.70 -8.50 21.32
C GLN A 22 8.01 -9.43 20.15
N TYR A 23 6.99 -9.89 19.44
CA TYR A 23 7.16 -10.73 18.26
C TYR A 23 7.91 -10.00 17.13
N LEU A 24 7.58 -8.74 16.86
CA LEU A 24 8.25 -7.94 15.83
C LEU A 24 9.73 -7.66 16.18
N ASN A 25 10.04 -7.48 17.47
CA ASN A 25 11.42 -7.38 17.94
C ASN A 25 12.19 -8.68 17.72
N GLN A 26 11.56 -9.84 17.96
CA GLN A 26 12.16 -11.14 17.67
C GLN A 26 12.45 -11.31 16.17
N ILE A 27 11.49 -11.00 15.30
CA ILE A 27 11.69 -11.02 13.84
C ILE A 27 12.82 -10.08 13.44
N SER A 28 12.83 -8.84 13.97
CA SER A 28 13.86 -7.86 13.63
C SER A 28 15.26 -8.37 13.98
N ALA A 29 15.41 -9.05 15.13
CA ALA A 29 16.68 -9.66 15.54
C ALA A 29 17.05 -10.88 14.69
N GLU A 30 16.11 -11.78 14.42
CA GLU A 30 16.32 -12.99 13.61
C GLU A 30 16.84 -12.65 12.20
N PHE A 31 16.25 -11.62 11.58
CA PHE A 31 16.55 -11.23 10.20
C PHE A 31 17.53 -10.05 10.10
N SER A 32 18.09 -9.57 11.21
CA SER A 32 19.00 -8.42 11.27
C SER A 32 18.44 -7.17 10.56
N LEU A 33 17.16 -6.88 10.78
CA LEU A 33 16.46 -5.76 10.17
C LEU A 33 16.72 -4.47 10.96
N ASN A 34 16.66 -3.32 10.27
CA ASN A 34 16.88 -1.98 10.85
C ASN A 34 15.80 -1.51 11.84
N PHE A 35 14.94 -2.42 12.33
CA PHE A 35 13.69 -2.24 13.09
C PHE A 35 12.43 -2.32 12.22
N ILE A 36 11.41 -3.02 12.74
CA ILE A 36 10.04 -3.03 12.24
C ILE A 36 9.21 -2.13 13.16
N ASP A 37 8.60 -1.09 12.58
CA ASP A 37 7.83 -0.13 13.35
C ASP A 37 6.41 -0.62 13.62
N LEU A 38 5.90 -0.33 14.82
CA LEU A 38 4.53 -0.64 15.23
C LEU A 38 3.93 0.65 15.80
N LYS A 39 2.99 1.23 15.07
CA LYS A 39 2.39 2.52 15.41
C LYS A 39 0.88 2.42 15.58
N LYS A 40 0.36 3.36 16.37
CA LYS A 40 -1.07 3.58 16.55
C LYS A 40 -1.61 4.33 15.33
N GLU A 41 -2.73 3.86 14.77
CA GLU A 41 -3.45 4.52 13.67
C GLU A 41 -4.72 5.21 14.17
N ASP A 42 -5.47 5.83 13.25
CA ASP A 42 -6.62 6.69 13.53
C ASP A 42 -7.79 5.98 14.24
N GLY A 43 -8.01 4.67 14.00
CA GLY A 43 -9.10 3.91 14.63
C GLY A 43 -8.82 3.53 16.09
N GLU A 44 -9.86 3.32 16.92
CA GLU A 44 -9.74 3.15 18.38
C GLU A 44 -8.74 2.06 18.79
N ASN A 45 -8.79 0.90 18.12
CA ASN A 45 -7.87 -0.24 18.31
C ASN A 45 -7.09 -0.59 17.05
N GLN A 46 -6.94 0.37 16.12
CA GLN A 46 -6.17 0.20 14.89
C GLN A 46 -4.68 0.49 15.10
N TYR A 47 -3.84 -0.31 14.46
CA TYR A 47 -2.39 -0.20 14.45
C TYR A 47 -1.84 -0.51 13.06
N GLU A 48 -0.61 -0.10 12.81
CA GLU A 48 0.11 -0.40 11.58
C GLU A 48 1.50 -0.95 11.90
N ILE A 49 1.88 -2.00 11.17
CA ILE A 49 3.24 -2.52 11.13
C ILE A 49 3.92 -2.04 9.86
N ALA A 50 4.98 -1.24 9.98
CA ALA A 50 5.77 -0.78 8.85
C ALA A 50 7.12 -1.49 8.80
N LEU A 51 7.37 -2.21 7.72
CA LEU A 51 8.65 -2.88 7.49
C LEU A 51 9.68 -1.88 6.95
N PRO A 52 10.96 -2.03 7.31
CA PRO A 52 12.01 -1.20 6.73
C PRO A 52 12.13 -1.47 5.21
N PRO A 53 12.76 -0.58 4.45
CA PRO A 53 12.98 -0.82 3.02
C PRO A 53 13.81 -2.08 2.78
N ILE A 54 13.26 -3.02 1.99
CA ILE A 54 13.88 -4.32 1.69
C ILE A 54 14.05 -4.43 0.17
N ALA A 55 15.25 -4.81 -0.29
CA ALA A 55 15.53 -5.05 -1.72
C ALA A 55 15.30 -6.52 -2.14
N ASP A 56 15.40 -7.46 -1.20
CA ASP A 56 15.13 -8.87 -1.44
C ASP A 56 13.62 -9.13 -1.37
N LYS A 57 12.99 -9.28 -2.55
CA LYS A 57 11.56 -9.56 -2.68
C LYS A 57 11.13 -10.84 -1.96
N PHE A 58 11.94 -11.88 -1.99
CA PHE A 58 11.58 -13.16 -1.36
C PHE A 58 11.61 -13.05 0.16
N LEU A 59 12.58 -12.31 0.70
CA LEU A 59 12.61 -11.99 2.13
C LEU A 59 11.38 -11.17 2.54
N LEU A 60 11.01 -10.14 1.78
CA LEU A 60 9.83 -9.33 2.04
C LEU A 60 8.55 -10.20 2.10
N ILE A 61 8.35 -11.06 1.10
CA ILE A 61 7.19 -11.99 1.04
C ILE A 61 7.20 -12.94 2.24
N LYS A 62 8.36 -13.49 2.60
CA LYS A 62 8.51 -14.37 3.76
C LYS A 62 8.11 -13.64 5.06
N LEU A 63 8.65 -12.44 5.28
CA LEU A 63 8.36 -11.64 6.47
C LEU A 63 6.88 -11.26 6.55
N HIS A 64 6.30 -10.80 5.45
CA HIS A 64 4.87 -10.51 5.37
C HIS A 64 4.05 -11.73 5.79
N ASN A 65 4.31 -12.91 5.20
CA ASN A 65 3.52 -14.11 5.50
C ASN A 65 3.69 -14.56 6.96
N GLN A 66 4.89 -14.45 7.53
CA GLN A 66 5.11 -14.75 8.96
C GLN A 66 4.33 -13.80 9.86
N ILE A 67 4.41 -12.49 9.60
CA ILE A 67 3.70 -11.47 10.37
C ILE A 67 2.19 -11.64 10.22
N TYR A 68 1.69 -11.80 9.00
CA TYR A 68 0.27 -11.93 8.71
C TYR A 68 -0.35 -13.15 9.40
N ASN A 69 0.31 -14.32 9.33
CA ASN A 69 -0.15 -15.53 10.02
C ASN A 69 -0.11 -15.36 11.54
N PHE A 70 0.94 -14.73 12.07
CA PHE A 70 1.00 -14.43 13.50
C PHE A 70 -0.15 -13.52 13.95
N LEU A 71 -0.48 -12.47 13.18
CA LEU A 71 -1.61 -11.60 13.48
C LEU A 71 -2.94 -12.38 13.51
N ILE A 72 -3.13 -13.33 12.57
CA ILE A 72 -4.29 -14.23 12.59
C ILE A 72 -4.31 -15.08 13.86
N ASP A 73 -3.19 -15.69 14.23
CA ASP A 73 -3.07 -16.53 15.43
C ASP A 73 -3.33 -15.74 16.72
N GLN A 74 -3.09 -14.43 16.70
CA GLN A 74 -3.38 -13.51 17.79
C GLN A 74 -4.82 -12.95 17.73
N GLU A 75 -5.68 -13.46 16.84
CA GLU A 75 -7.05 -12.98 16.64
C GLU A 75 -7.12 -11.47 16.32
N CYS A 76 -6.10 -10.93 15.65
CA CYS A 76 -6.17 -9.59 15.10
C CYS A 76 -7.15 -9.55 13.92
N ILE A 77 -7.82 -8.41 13.74
CA ILE A 77 -8.81 -8.23 12.68
C ILE A 77 -8.12 -7.54 11.49
N LEU A 78 -8.07 -8.25 10.36
CA LEU A 78 -7.36 -7.83 9.15
C LEU A 78 -8.30 -7.41 8.01
N ASN A 79 -9.62 -7.63 8.14
CA ASN A 79 -10.60 -7.24 7.13
C ASN A 79 -10.48 -5.75 6.79
N THR A 80 -10.80 -5.40 5.54
CA THR A 80 -10.59 -4.04 5.01
C THR A 80 -11.44 -2.98 5.69
N LYS A 81 -12.68 -3.31 6.07
CA LYS A 81 -13.61 -2.41 6.73
C LYS A 81 -14.39 -3.18 7.80
N PRO A 82 -13.76 -3.51 8.93
CA PRO A 82 -14.35 -4.38 9.95
C PRO A 82 -15.44 -3.68 10.76
N PHE A 83 -15.35 -2.35 10.91
CA PHE A 83 -16.33 -1.54 11.61
C PHE A 83 -16.79 -0.39 10.72
N GLU A 84 -18.08 -0.07 10.77
CA GLU A 84 -18.69 0.94 9.90
C GLU A 84 -18.15 2.35 10.18
N THR A 85 -17.99 2.69 11.47
CA THR A 85 -17.55 4.01 11.94
C THR A 85 -16.04 4.19 11.99
N GLU A 86 -15.27 3.10 12.02
CA GLU A 86 -13.81 3.15 12.11
C GLU A 86 -13.15 3.25 10.73
N PRO A 87 -11.89 3.73 10.65
CA PRO A 87 -11.13 3.73 9.40
C PRO A 87 -10.97 2.32 8.78
N SER A 88 -10.69 2.28 7.47
CA SER A 88 -10.36 1.02 6.81
C SER A 88 -8.96 0.54 7.19
N SER A 89 -8.76 -0.78 7.13
CA SER A 89 -7.46 -1.44 7.22
C SER A 89 -6.97 -1.81 5.82
N SER A 90 -5.68 -1.63 5.57
CA SER A 90 -5.08 -1.90 4.27
C SER A 90 -3.64 -2.41 4.38
N LEU A 91 -3.18 -3.00 3.28
CA LEU A 91 -1.78 -3.30 3.04
C LEU A 91 -1.26 -2.20 2.12
N GLN A 92 -0.45 -1.27 2.57
CA GLN A 92 0.15 -0.28 1.66
C GLN A 92 1.48 -0.82 1.13
N ILE A 93 1.70 -0.75 -0.18
CA ILE A 93 2.98 -1.16 -0.78
C ILE A 93 3.69 0.08 -1.32
N SER A 94 4.91 0.32 -0.87
CA SER A 94 5.82 1.30 -1.43
C SER A 94 6.88 0.63 -2.31
N ILE A 95 7.15 1.19 -3.48
CA ILE A 95 8.23 0.73 -4.35
C ILE A 95 9.04 1.92 -4.88
N SER A 96 10.36 1.75 -4.91
CA SER A 96 11.30 2.68 -5.57
C SER A 96 12.29 1.90 -6.41
N LEU A 97 12.84 2.54 -7.45
CA LEU A 97 13.92 2.01 -8.25
C LEU A 97 15.21 2.77 -7.92
N LYS A 98 16.34 2.10 -7.68
CA LYS A 98 17.63 2.82 -7.54
C LYS A 98 18.12 3.37 -8.87
N ASN A 99 18.80 4.51 -8.83
CA ASN A 99 19.54 5.12 -9.94
C ASN A 99 18.67 5.42 -11.18
N HIS A 100 17.51 6.06 -10.99
CA HIS A 100 16.68 6.55 -12.09
C HIS A 100 16.75 8.09 -12.19
N ASP A 101 16.49 8.62 -13.37
CA ASP A 101 16.19 10.04 -13.56
C ASP A 101 14.68 10.31 -13.44
N ASN A 102 14.31 11.60 -13.41
CA ASN A 102 12.92 12.00 -13.26
C ASN A 102 12.04 11.50 -14.43
N GLU A 103 12.57 11.47 -15.65
CA GLU A 103 11.83 11.02 -16.83
C GLU A 103 11.46 9.54 -16.71
N THR A 104 12.43 8.71 -16.32
CA THR A 104 12.20 7.28 -16.05
C THR A 104 11.15 7.10 -14.96
N PHE A 105 11.23 7.86 -13.86
CA PHE A 105 10.23 7.79 -12.80
C PHE A 105 8.81 8.11 -13.31
N ASP A 106 8.68 9.14 -14.15
CA ASP A 106 7.40 9.55 -14.70
C ASP A 106 6.82 8.44 -15.60
N TYR A 107 7.65 7.78 -16.42
CA TYR A 107 7.24 6.61 -17.20
C TYR A 107 6.80 5.44 -16.31
N MET A 108 7.53 5.13 -15.24
CA MET A 108 7.18 4.08 -14.29
C MET A 108 5.79 4.32 -13.68
N LEU A 109 5.57 5.54 -13.17
CA LEU A 109 4.32 5.93 -12.53
C LEU A 109 3.15 5.94 -13.52
N ALA A 110 3.39 6.43 -14.74
CA ALA A 110 2.38 6.43 -15.79
C ALA A 110 1.94 5.01 -16.16
N GLY A 111 2.88 4.06 -16.28
CA GLY A 111 2.57 2.66 -16.54
C GLY A 111 1.74 2.00 -15.43
N CYS A 112 2.07 2.29 -14.16
CA CYS A 112 1.24 1.85 -13.03
C CYS A 112 -0.16 2.47 -13.07
N LEU A 113 -0.30 3.75 -13.38
CA LEU A 113 -1.61 4.39 -13.42
C LEU A 113 -2.49 3.84 -14.55
N GLU A 114 -1.90 3.62 -15.74
CA GLU A 114 -2.61 3.06 -16.89
C GLU A 114 -3.10 1.64 -16.64
N ARG A 115 -2.29 0.83 -15.95
CA ARG A 115 -2.64 -0.58 -15.62
C ARG A 115 -3.37 -0.75 -14.30
N MET A 116 -3.70 0.34 -13.60
CA MET A 116 -4.43 0.29 -12.34
C MET A 116 -5.75 -0.49 -12.41
N PRO A 117 -6.57 -0.39 -13.48
CA PRO A 117 -7.76 -1.23 -13.65
C PRO A 117 -7.50 -2.74 -13.52
N GLU A 118 -6.35 -3.23 -14.00
CA GLU A 118 -5.96 -4.64 -13.89
C GLU A 118 -5.46 -4.95 -12.47
N MET A 119 -4.64 -4.06 -11.92
CA MET A 119 -4.10 -4.19 -10.56
C MET A 119 -5.19 -4.25 -9.50
N LEU A 120 -6.25 -3.43 -9.63
CA LEU A 120 -7.34 -3.35 -8.67
C LEU A 120 -7.98 -4.70 -8.36
N LYS A 121 -8.12 -5.58 -9.36
CA LYS A 121 -8.67 -6.94 -9.21
C LYS A 121 -7.78 -7.86 -8.39
N ILE A 122 -6.47 -7.64 -8.43
CA ILE A 122 -5.48 -8.35 -7.61
C ILE A 122 -5.41 -7.75 -6.20
N PHE A 123 -5.53 -6.43 -6.13
CA PHE A 123 -5.46 -5.63 -4.90
C PHE A 123 -6.71 -5.74 -4.02
N ASN A 124 -7.83 -6.22 -4.56
CA ASN A 124 -9.12 -6.33 -3.86
C ASN A 124 -9.81 -7.64 -4.30
N PRO A 125 -9.29 -8.81 -3.89
CA PRO A 125 -9.73 -10.11 -4.40
C PRO A 125 -11.12 -10.55 -3.91
N SER A 126 -11.72 -9.86 -2.94
CA SER A 126 -13.01 -10.21 -2.34
C SER A 126 -14.02 -9.06 -2.39
N GLU A 127 -15.31 -9.39 -2.36
CA GLU A 127 -16.38 -8.38 -2.33
C GLU A 127 -16.32 -7.52 -1.05
N GLU A 128 -15.81 -8.04 0.06
CA GLU A 128 -15.66 -7.30 1.31
C GLU A 128 -14.67 -6.12 1.16
N ASP A 129 -13.65 -6.28 0.31
CA ASP A 129 -12.65 -5.24 0.06
C ASP A 129 -13.28 -3.99 -0.57
N LYS A 130 -14.39 -4.15 -1.31
CA LYS A 130 -15.10 -3.04 -1.95
C LYS A 130 -15.76 -2.09 -0.95
N ALA A 131 -16.06 -2.57 0.26
CA ALA A 131 -16.73 -1.78 1.30
C ALA A 131 -15.94 -0.51 1.67
N ARG A 132 -14.60 -0.55 1.54
CA ARG A 132 -13.75 0.62 1.81
C ARG A 132 -14.06 1.80 0.90
N TYR A 133 -14.42 1.56 -0.36
CA TYR A 133 -14.66 2.63 -1.35
C TYR A 133 -16.06 3.22 -1.24
N ILE A 134 -17.00 2.48 -0.63
CA ILE A 134 -18.38 2.94 -0.40
C ILE A 134 -18.47 3.68 0.94
N LYS A 135 -17.81 3.16 1.98
CA LYS A 135 -17.85 3.66 3.37
C LYS A 135 -16.51 4.25 3.82
N GLY A 136 -15.79 4.84 2.88
CA GLY A 136 -14.45 5.39 3.06
C GLY A 136 -14.43 6.68 3.88
N THR A 137 -13.25 7.03 4.39
CA THR A 137 -12.99 8.33 5.00
C THR A 137 -12.44 9.30 3.94
N ILE A 138 -12.16 10.54 4.33
CA ILE A 138 -11.56 11.54 3.42
C ILE A 138 -10.21 11.10 2.83
N HIS A 139 -9.50 10.17 3.48
CA HIS A 139 -8.22 9.64 3.02
C HIS A 139 -8.33 8.36 2.19
N THR A 140 -9.54 7.83 2.00
CA THR A 140 -9.73 6.70 1.10
C THR A 140 -9.53 7.15 -0.35
N ALA A 141 -8.63 6.47 -1.05
CA ALA A 141 -8.48 6.64 -2.48
C ALA A 141 -9.69 6.03 -3.19
N THR A 142 -10.54 6.85 -3.80
CA THR A 142 -11.72 6.38 -4.55
C THR A 142 -11.61 6.59 -6.07
N LYS A 143 -10.58 7.32 -6.53
CA LYS A 143 -10.38 7.67 -7.94
C LYS A 143 -9.04 7.17 -8.47
N LEU A 144 -9.01 6.81 -9.74
CA LEU A 144 -7.80 6.42 -10.47
C LEU A 144 -6.92 7.65 -10.75
N CYS A 145 -6.04 7.97 -9.80
CA CYS A 145 -5.16 9.13 -9.89
C CYS A 145 -3.93 8.99 -9.01
N TRP A 146 -3.01 9.94 -9.19
CA TRP A 146 -1.78 10.04 -8.42
C TRP A 146 -1.57 11.48 -7.93
N GLY A 147 -0.69 11.63 -6.95
CA GLY A 147 -0.35 12.95 -6.40
C GLY A 147 0.90 12.91 -5.52
N SER A 148 1.63 14.02 -5.48
CA SER A 148 2.81 14.18 -4.63
C SER A 148 2.37 14.42 -3.18
N ASN A 149 2.86 13.58 -2.27
CA ASN A 149 2.52 13.59 -0.84
C ASN A 149 1.00 13.70 -0.55
N ASN A 150 0.17 13.17 -1.45
CA ASN A 150 -1.29 13.23 -1.34
C ASN A 150 -1.81 11.87 -0.87
N ARG A 151 -2.54 11.81 0.26
CA ARG A 151 -3.07 10.55 0.80
C ARG A 151 -4.42 10.13 0.21
N SER A 152 -5.10 11.01 -0.52
CA SER A 152 -6.43 10.76 -1.11
C SER A 152 -6.39 10.12 -2.51
N VAL A 153 -5.20 9.88 -3.06
CA VAL A 153 -5.00 9.35 -4.42
C VAL A 153 -4.64 7.86 -4.38
N ALA A 154 -4.87 7.14 -5.48
CA ALA A 154 -4.57 5.71 -5.58
C ALA A 154 -3.06 5.41 -5.50
N ILE A 155 -2.24 6.25 -6.15
CA ILE A 155 -0.78 6.19 -6.07
C ILE A 155 -0.23 7.50 -5.48
N ARG A 156 0.31 7.43 -4.27
CA ARG A 156 0.98 8.57 -3.64
C ARG A 156 2.46 8.53 -3.97
N VAL A 157 3.02 9.67 -4.39
CA VAL A 157 4.46 9.81 -4.58
C VAL A 157 5.06 10.45 -3.33
N VAL A 158 5.97 9.75 -2.67
CA VAL A 158 6.69 10.25 -1.49
C VAL A 158 8.16 10.41 -1.86
N LYS A 159 8.77 11.50 -1.39
CA LYS A 159 10.18 11.81 -1.58
C LYS A 159 10.86 11.81 -0.22
N ASN A 160 11.94 11.04 -0.06
CA ASN A 160 12.74 11.07 1.17
C ASN A 160 13.69 12.29 1.18
N GLU A 161 14.43 12.49 2.28
CA GLU A 161 15.37 13.60 2.45
C GLU A 161 16.48 13.62 1.40
N GLU A 162 16.93 12.44 0.96
CA GLU A 162 17.92 12.25 -0.12
C GLU A 162 17.35 12.50 -1.53
N GLY A 163 16.04 12.72 -1.60
CA GLY A 163 15.31 13.02 -2.82
C GLY A 163 14.89 11.83 -3.66
N ILE A 164 15.06 10.61 -3.13
CA ILE A 164 14.57 9.38 -3.74
C ILE A 164 13.05 9.36 -3.67
N LYS A 165 12.43 9.21 -4.83
CA LYS A 165 10.97 9.06 -4.96
C LYS A 165 10.57 7.59 -4.84
N ARG A 166 9.47 7.34 -4.14
CA ARG A 166 8.77 6.05 -4.12
C ARG A 166 7.30 6.24 -4.46
N MET A 167 6.74 5.24 -5.12
CA MET A 167 5.31 5.12 -5.37
C MET A 167 4.71 4.27 -4.25
N GLU A 168 3.72 4.81 -3.56
CA GLU A 168 2.96 4.16 -2.49
C GLU A 168 1.56 3.85 -3.04
N PHE A 169 1.25 2.55 -3.17
CA PHE A 169 -0.03 2.03 -3.62
C PHE A 169 -0.97 1.88 -2.41
N ARG A 170 -2.09 2.61 -2.45
CA ARG A 170 -2.97 2.80 -1.28
C ARG A 170 -4.30 2.04 -1.34
N THR A 171 -4.51 1.28 -2.41
CA THR A 171 -5.78 0.60 -2.73
C THR A 171 -5.70 -0.92 -2.51
N ILE A 172 -4.62 -1.42 -1.91
CA ILE A 172 -4.39 -2.84 -1.69
C ILE A 172 -5.01 -3.25 -0.35
N SER A 173 -5.71 -4.38 -0.36
CA SER A 173 -6.30 -4.97 0.82
C SER A 173 -5.34 -5.94 1.50
N ASN A 174 -5.50 -6.14 2.81
CA ASN A 174 -4.80 -7.18 3.55
C ASN A 174 -5.12 -8.60 3.06
N SER A 175 -6.29 -8.79 2.42
CA SER A 175 -6.70 -10.06 1.83
C SER A 175 -5.92 -10.40 0.55
N SER A 176 -5.19 -9.44 -0.02
CA SER A 176 -4.42 -9.63 -1.25
C SER A 176 -3.21 -10.54 -1.05
N ASN A 177 -2.89 -11.30 -2.10
CA ASN A 177 -1.63 -12.02 -2.16
C ASN A 177 -0.49 -11.04 -2.51
N LEU A 178 0.45 -10.84 -1.57
CA LEU A 178 1.56 -9.89 -1.73
C LEU A 178 2.43 -10.19 -2.96
N GLU A 179 2.74 -11.45 -3.22
CA GLU A 179 3.57 -11.83 -4.38
C GLU A 179 2.94 -11.37 -5.69
N LYS A 180 1.66 -11.67 -5.91
CA LYS A 180 0.92 -11.23 -7.10
C LYS A 180 0.82 -9.70 -7.19
N CYS A 181 0.69 -9.01 -6.06
CA CYS A 181 0.68 -7.56 -6.04
C CYS A 181 2.02 -6.98 -6.51
N LEU A 182 3.13 -7.52 -6.02
CA LEU A 182 4.47 -7.08 -6.41
C LEU A 182 4.74 -7.38 -7.89
N GLU A 183 4.36 -8.57 -8.38
CA GLU A 183 4.49 -8.95 -9.78
C GLU A 183 3.79 -7.96 -10.71
N ILE A 184 2.49 -7.69 -10.49
CA ILE A 184 1.75 -6.78 -11.38
C ILE A 184 2.25 -5.33 -11.28
N ILE A 185 2.71 -4.89 -10.10
CA ILE A 185 3.34 -3.58 -9.94
C ILE A 185 4.62 -3.50 -10.76
N GLU A 186 5.53 -4.47 -10.63
CA GLU A 186 6.79 -4.53 -11.38
C GLU A 186 6.55 -4.59 -12.89
N GLU A 187 5.61 -5.42 -13.33
CA GLU A 187 5.21 -5.50 -14.75
C GLU A 187 4.68 -4.17 -15.26
N SER A 188 3.89 -3.46 -14.46
CA SER A 188 3.33 -2.16 -14.84
C SER A 188 4.38 -1.05 -14.91
N ILE A 189 5.37 -1.11 -14.03
CA ILE A 189 6.54 -0.22 -14.07
C ILE A 189 7.33 -0.46 -15.37
N ILE A 190 7.63 -1.73 -15.67
CA ILE A 190 8.38 -2.11 -16.89
C ILE A 190 7.60 -1.69 -18.14
N TYR A 191 6.28 -1.93 -18.15
CA TYR A 191 5.38 -1.46 -19.20
C TYR A 191 5.49 0.05 -19.41
N GLY A 192 5.44 0.82 -18.33
CA GLY A 192 5.55 2.27 -18.35
C GLY A 192 6.84 2.76 -19.01
N ILE A 193 7.97 2.20 -18.57
CA ILE A 193 9.30 2.50 -19.10
C ILE A 193 9.41 2.14 -20.59
N HIS A 194 9.01 0.92 -20.97
CA HIS A 194 9.13 0.45 -22.35
C HIS A 194 8.29 1.26 -23.33
N ASN A 195 7.07 1.64 -22.95
CA ASN A 195 6.15 2.39 -23.80
C ASN A 195 6.32 3.91 -23.71
N LYS A 196 7.20 4.40 -22.82
CA LYS A 196 7.37 5.84 -22.55
C LYS A 196 6.04 6.53 -22.27
N THR A 197 5.26 5.90 -21.40
CA THR A 197 3.87 6.28 -21.13
C THR A 197 3.79 7.69 -20.57
N SER A 198 2.95 8.56 -21.14
CA SER A 198 2.85 9.94 -20.68
C SER A 198 2.14 10.01 -19.32
N LEU A 199 2.80 10.59 -18.33
CA LEU A 199 2.24 10.79 -17.00
C LEU A 199 1.17 11.88 -17.03
N PRO A 200 -0.10 11.60 -16.65
CA PRO A 200 -1.11 12.65 -16.55
C PRO A 200 -0.81 13.60 -15.38
N GLN A 201 -1.51 14.74 -15.36
CA GLN A 201 -1.32 15.74 -14.31
C GLN A 201 -1.57 15.16 -12.91
N ALA A 202 -0.75 15.58 -11.95
CA ALA A 202 -0.93 15.24 -10.55
C ALA A 202 -2.24 15.82 -10.01
N THR A 203 -2.89 15.07 -9.13
CA THR A 203 -4.04 15.55 -8.36
C THR A 203 -3.55 16.24 -7.09
N PHE A 204 -3.96 17.49 -6.91
CA PHE A 204 -3.65 18.31 -5.74
C PHE A 204 -4.87 18.34 -4.79
N GLY A 205 -4.67 18.76 -3.54
CA GLY A 205 -5.76 18.80 -2.57
C GLY A 205 -6.38 17.42 -2.33
N ASN A 206 -7.70 17.36 -2.16
CA ASN A 206 -8.44 16.13 -1.96
C ASN A 206 -8.97 15.60 -3.30
N ALA A 207 -8.50 14.43 -3.73
CA ALA A 207 -8.92 13.80 -4.98
C ALA A 207 -10.42 13.46 -5.00
N ASN A 208 -11.04 13.31 -3.83
CA ASN A 208 -12.46 13.01 -3.71
C ASN A 208 -13.35 14.21 -4.06
N ASP A 209 -12.83 15.44 -4.12
CA ASP A 209 -13.61 16.64 -4.44
C ASP A 209 -14.25 16.57 -5.85
N ASP A 210 -15.48 17.10 -5.98
CA ASP A 210 -16.29 17.05 -7.20
C ASP A 210 -15.65 17.73 -8.41
N GLN A 211 -14.70 18.64 -8.18
CA GLN A 211 -13.95 19.28 -9.26
C GLN A 211 -13.12 18.28 -10.09
N TYR A 212 -12.74 17.15 -9.48
CA TYR A 212 -11.96 16.11 -10.13
C TYR A 212 -12.87 15.08 -10.79
N LYS A 213 -13.07 15.24 -12.10
CA LYS A 213 -13.79 14.29 -12.96
C LYS A 213 -12.88 13.14 -13.40
N LEU A 214 -12.45 12.32 -12.44
CA LEU A 214 -11.54 11.19 -12.64
C LEU A 214 -12.32 9.87 -12.56
N PRO A 215 -11.84 8.79 -13.21
CA PRO A 215 -12.48 7.47 -13.13
C PRO A 215 -12.57 6.95 -11.69
N LEU A 216 -13.69 6.33 -11.32
CA LEU A 216 -13.87 5.74 -9.99
C LEU A 216 -13.22 4.36 -9.95
N ILE A 217 -12.61 4.02 -8.82
CA ILE A 217 -12.05 2.69 -8.58
C ILE A 217 -13.14 1.61 -8.63
N LEU A 218 -14.33 1.92 -8.09
CA LEU A 218 -15.47 1.00 -8.08
C LEU A 218 -15.95 0.58 -9.46
N ASP A 219 -15.69 1.37 -10.51
CA ASP A 219 -16.08 1.02 -11.88
C ASP A 219 -15.29 -0.19 -12.43
N TYR A 220 -14.21 -0.60 -11.73
CA TYR A 220 -13.30 -1.67 -12.14
C TYR A 220 -13.29 -2.89 -11.21
N LEU A 221 -14.12 -2.89 -10.16
CA LEU A 221 -14.19 -3.93 -9.12
C LEU A 221 -15.55 -4.65 -9.10
#